data_AF-A0A5C8MPH0-F1
#
_entry.id   AF-A0A5C8MPH0-F1
#
_cell.length_a   1.000
_cell.length_b   1.000
_cell.length_c   1.000
_cell.angle_alpha   90.00
_cell.angle_beta   90.00
_cell.angle_gamma   90.00
#
_symmetry.space_group_name_H-M   'P 1'
#
loop_
_entity.id
_entity.type
_entity.pdbx_description
1 polymer ?
#
loop_
_entity_poly.entity_id
_entity_poly.type
_entity_poly.pdbx_seq_one_letter_code
_entity_poly.pdbx_strand_id
1 'polypeptide(L)'
;MKGNKKDVIRLLETIALYMEIKGENPFKIAAFRKAASALETDERSIAEIDDFTAIPGIGKGTASVIHEFLETGTSSVLEQLK
;
A
#
# COMPACT_ATOMS: atom_id res chain seq x y z
N MET A 1 -1.19 15.47 6.11
CA MET A 1 -1.06 14.23 5.33
C MET A 1 -0.55 14.57 3.95
N LYS A 2 0.54 13.93 3.50
CA LYS A 2 1.02 14.07 2.13
C LYS A 2 0.49 12.87 1.34
N GLY A 3 -0.39 13.12 0.38
CA GLY A 3 -0.98 12.08 -0.47
C GLY A 3 -2.46 11.84 -0.19
N ASN A 4 -3.21 11.57 -1.27
CA ASN A 4 -4.61 11.17 -1.21
C ASN A 4 -4.75 9.66 -1.47
N LYS A 5 -5.98 9.14 -1.38
CA LYS A 5 -6.28 7.72 -1.58
C LYS A 5 -5.67 7.14 -2.88
N LYS A 6 -5.70 7.91 -3.98
CA LYS A 6 -5.14 7.47 -5.27
C LYS A 6 -3.61 7.36 -5.24
N ASP A 7 -2.93 8.19 -4.47
CA ASP A 7 -1.46 8.14 -4.36
C ASP A 7 -1.03 6.88 -3.59
N VAL A 8 -1.76 6.51 -2.54
CA VAL A 8 -1.54 5.26 -1.80
C VAL A 8 -1.80 4.04 -2.68
N ILE A 9 -2.90 4.03 -3.44
CA ILE A 9 -3.20 2.93 -4.38
C ILE A 9 -2.05 2.75 -5.38
N ARG A 10 -1.63 3.85 -6.02
CA ARG A 10 -0.50 3.84 -6.98
C ARG A 10 0.80 3.35 -6.35
N LEU A 11 1.09 3.75 -5.11
CA LEU A 11 2.26 3.27 -4.37
C LEU A 11 2.22 1.73 -4.24
N LEU A 12 1.10 1.20 -3.76
CA LEU A 12 0.94 -0.24 -3.51
C LEU A 12 1.04 -1.04 -4.83
N GLU A 13 0.43 -0.56 -5.90
CA GLU A 13 0.53 -1.15 -7.24
C GLU A 13 1.96 -1.11 -7.78
N THR A 14 2.67 0.01 -7.57
CA THR A 14 4.06 0.17 -8.01
C THR A 14 4.96 -0.80 -7.25
N ILE A 15 4.81 -0.91 -5.93
CA ILE A 15 5.55 -1.89 -5.12
C ILE A 15 5.29 -3.31 -5.64
N ALA A 16 4.02 -3.68 -5.86
CA ALA A 16 3.68 -5.00 -6.38
C ALA A 16 4.33 -5.28 -7.74
N LEU A 17 4.34 -4.30 -8.65
CA LEU A 17 4.97 -4.40 -9.96
C LEU A 17 6.49 -4.61 -9.86
N TYR A 18 7.19 -3.79 -9.05
CA TYR A 18 8.63 -3.96 -8.87
C TYR A 18 8.99 -5.29 -8.24
N MET A 19 8.21 -5.73 -7.24
CA MET A 19 8.37 -7.05 -6.64
C MET A 19 8.20 -8.17 -7.67
N GLU A 20 7.19 -8.08 -8.54
CA GLU A 20 6.96 -9.03 -9.61
C GLU A 20 8.12 -9.07 -10.62
N ILE A 21 8.61 -7.91 -11.05
CA ILE A 21 9.76 -7.81 -11.97
C ILE A 21 11.03 -8.42 -11.34
N LYS A 22 11.23 -8.21 -10.02
CA LYS A 22 12.40 -8.74 -9.28
C LYS A 22 12.24 -10.20 -8.85
N GLY A 23 11.12 -10.86 -9.14
CA GLY A 23 10.88 -12.26 -8.77
C GLY A 23 10.72 -12.47 -7.26
N GLU A 24 10.25 -11.45 -6.54
CA GLU A 24 9.99 -11.51 -5.11
C GLU A 24 8.86 -12.48 -4.76
N ASN A 25 8.66 -12.70 -3.46
CA ASN A 25 7.67 -13.64 -2.96
C ASN A 25 6.23 -13.35 -3.48
N PRO A 26 5.56 -14.33 -4.14
CA PRO A 26 4.21 -14.16 -4.70
C PRO A 26 3.14 -13.77 -3.67
N PHE A 27 3.26 -14.22 -2.42
CA PHE A 27 2.33 -13.84 -1.37
C PHE A 27 2.45 -12.36 -0.99
N LYS A 28 3.67 -11.80 -1.01
CA LYS A 28 3.88 -10.37 -0.78
C LYS A 28 3.30 -9.54 -1.93
N ILE A 29 3.58 -9.93 -3.18
CA ILE A 29 3.00 -9.27 -4.36
C ILE A 29 1.47 -9.26 -4.28
N ALA A 30 0.86 -10.42 -3.99
CA ALA A 30 -0.58 -10.54 -3.83
C ALA A 30 -1.13 -9.68 -2.68
N ALA A 31 -0.39 -9.54 -1.57
CA ALA A 31 -0.81 -8.70 -0.45
C ALA A 31 -0.87 -7.21 -0.84
N PHE A 32 0.12 -6.69 -1.56
CA PHE A 32 0.10 -5.31 -2.05
C PHE A 32 -1.02 -5.06 -3.06
N ARG A 33 -1.24 -5.98 -4.00
CA ARG A 33 -2.35 -5.89 -4.97
C ARG A 33 -3.71 -5.91 -4.28
N LYS A 34 -3.92 -6.83 -3.33
CA LYS A 34 -5.17 -6.91 -2.56
C LYS A 34 -5.43 -5.64 -1.75
N ALA A 35 -4.39 -5.07 -1.13
CA ALA A 35 -4.55 -3.84 -0.38
C ALA A 35 -4.91 -2.64 -1.27
N ALA A 36 -4.32 -2.55 -2.46
CA ALA A 36 -4.68 -1.53 -3.45
C ALA A 36 -6.16 -1.63 -3.84
N SER A 37 -6.63 -2.83 -4.21
CA SER A 37 -8.05 -3.06 -4.55
C SER A 37 -8.99 -2.79 -3.37
N ALA A 38 -8.63 -3.23 -2.17
CA ALA A 38 -9.46 -3.00 -0.99
C ALA A 38 -9.62 -1.51 -0.69
N LEU A 39 -8.53 -0.75 -0.79
CA LEU A 39 -8.53 0.70 -0.57
C LEU A 39 -9.29 1.45 -1.69
N GLU A 40 -9.25 0.96 -2.92
CA GLU A 40 -10.03 1.52 -4.03
C GLU A 40 -11.54 1.40 -3.77
N THR A 41 -11.99 0.25 -3.27
CA THR A 41 -13.40 -0.03 -2.98
C THR A 41 -13.90 0.54 -1.65
N ASP A 42 -13.01 0.94 -0.75
CA ASP A 42 -13.41 1.56 0.51
C ASP A 42 -13.99 2.96 0.26
N GLU A 43 -15.21 3.22 0.74
CA GLU A 43 -15.90 4.49 0.51
C GLU A 43 -15.30 5.64 1.33
N ARG A 44 -14.59 5.32 2.42
CA ARG A 44 -13.96 6.31 3.28
C ARG A 44 -12.83 7.02 2.56
N SER A 45 -12.61 8.27 2.92
CA SER A 45 -11.39 8.97 2.59
C SER A 45 -10.22 8.45 3.44
N ILE A 46 -9.00 8.73 3.00
CA ILE A 46 -7.78 8.31 3.72
C ILE A 46 -7.71 8.90 5.14
N ALA A 47 -8.35 10.06 5.36
CA ALA A 47 -8.36 10.75 6.65
C ALA A 47 -9.39 10.16 7.64
N GLU A 48 -10.33 9.35 7.15
CA GLU A 48 -11.34 8.66 7.96
C GLU A 48 -10.92 7.22 8.31
N ILE A 49 -9.74 6.80 7.88
CA ILE A 49 -9.18 5.48 8.15
C ILE A 49 -8.06 5.62 9.16
N ASP A 50 -8.38 5.35 10.43
CA ASP A 50 -7.39 5.35 11.51
C ASP A 50 -6.54 4.07 11.52
N ASP A 51 -7.17 2.93 11.18
CA ASP A 51 -6.53 1.62 11.13
C ASP A 51 -6.79 0.94 9.79
N PHE A 52 -5.76 0.90 8.94
CA PHE A 52 -5.83 0.21 7.66
C PHE A 52 -5.98 -1.31 7.80
N THR A 53 -5.55 -1.91 8.91
CA THR A 53 -5.68 -3.36 9.12
C THR A 53 -7.12 -3.79 9.39
N ALA A 54 -8.01 -2.84 9.69
CA ALA A 54 -9.45 -3.08 9.75
C ALA A 54 -10.09 -3.29 8.37
N ILE A 55 -9.39 -2.94 7.27
CA ILE A 55 -9.85 -3.17 5.90
C ILE A 55 -9.49 -4.60 5.48
N PRO A 56 -10.46 -5.47 5.16
CA PRO A 56 -10.18 -6.82 4.70
C PRO A 56 -9.26 -6.82 3.47
N GLY A 57 -8.15 -7.55 3.55
CA GLY A 57 -7.14 -7.59 2.49
C GLY A 57 -5.89 -6.74 2.76
N ILE A 58 -5.88 -5.93 3.82
CA ILE A 58 -4.71 -5.17 4.26
C ILE A 58 -4.11 -5.80 5.53
N GLY A 59 -2.91 -6.38 5.40
CA GLY A 59 -2.15 -6.90 6.53
C GLY A 59 -1.24 -5.85 7.18
N LYS A 60 -0.71 -6.14 8.37
CA LYS A 60 0.15 -5.23 9.16
C LYS A 60 1.35 -4.68 8.37
N GLY A 61 2.03 -5.51 7.58
CA GLY A 61 3.18 -5.07 6.78
C GLY A 61 2.78 -4.04 5.73
N THR A 62 1.67 -4.26 5.04
CA THR A 62 1.15 -3.32 4.04
C THR A 62 0.63 -2.04 4.70
N ALA A 63 -0.09 -2.14 5.82
CA ALA A 63 -0.53 -0.99 6.59
C ALA A 63 0.65 -0.11 7.04
N SER A 64 1.75 -0.72 7.50
CA SER A 64 2.96 0.03 7.86
C SER A 64 3.54 0.84 6.69
N VAL A 65 3.52 0.29 5.48
CA VAL A 65 3.96 1.00 4.26
C VAL A 65 3.03 2.17 3.93
N ILE A 66 1.72 1.98 4.09
CA ILE A 66 0.73 3.05 3.88
C ILE A 66 0.98 4.19 4.86
N HIS A 67 1.14 3.89 6.16
CA HIS A 67 1.41 4.89 7.19
C HIS A 67 2.72 5.65 6.92
N GLU A 68 3.81 4.94 6.65
CA GLU A 68 5.10 5.55 6.30
C GLU A 68 4.95 6.55 5.15
N PHE A 69 4.22 6.18 4.10
CA PHE A 69 4.00 7.04 2.95
C PHE A 69 3.15 8.26 3.28
N LEU A 70 2.08 8.13 4.05
CA LEU A 70 1.21 9.25 4.43
C LEU A 70 1.91 10.26 5.35
N GLU A 71 2.85 9.78 6.16
CA GLU A 71 3.65 10.59 7.07
C GLU A 71 4.83 11.28 6.36
N THR A 72 5.60 10.52 5.57
CA THR A 72 6.87 10.99 4.99
C THR A 72 6.75 11.47 3.56
N GLY A 73 5.77 10.96 2.81
CA GLY A 73 5.65 11.12 1.35
C GLY A 73 6.49 10.12 0.55
N THR A 74 7.16 9.17 1.21
CA THR A 74 8.05 8.16 0.60
C THR A 74 7.81 6.78 1.21
N SER A 75 8.28 5.72 0.54
CA SER A 75 8.22 4.36 1.09
C SER A 75 9.59 3.72 1.00
N SER A 76 10.14 3.31 2.15
CA SER A 76 11.41 2.59 2.21
C SER A 76 11.36 1.29 1.39
N VAL A 77 10.21 0.62 1.39
CA VAL A 77 9.99 -0.60 0.59
C VAL A 77 10.14 -0.30 -0.90
N LEU A 78 9.49 0.75 -1.40
CA LEU A 78 9.60 1.12 -2.82
C LEU A 78 11.04 1.56 -3.16
N GLU A 79 11.70 2.31 -2.29
CA GLU A 79 13.09 2.76 -2.54
C GLU A 79 14.07 1.59 -2.59
N GLN A 80 13.89 0.54 -1.77
CA GLN A 80 14.70 -0.68 -1.84
C GLN A 80 14.43 -1.52 -3.10
N LEU A 81 13.22 -1.40 -3.65
CA LEU A 81 12.79 -2.14 -4.82
C LEU A 81 13.16 -1.47 -6.14
N LYS A 82 13.46 -0.17 -6.15
CA LYS A 82 14.04 0.49 -7.33
C LYS A 82 15.44 -0.07 -7.66
#